data_AF-A0A1F8U176-F1
#
_entry.id   AF-A0A1F8U176-F1
#
_cell.length_a   1.000
_cell.length_b   1.000
_cell.length_c   1.000
_cell.angle_alpha   90.00
_cell.angle_beta   90.00
_cell.angle_gamma   90.00
#
_symmetry.space_group_name_H-M   'P 1'
#
loop_
_entity.id
_entity.type
_entity.pdbx_description
1 polymer ?
#
loop_
_entity_poly.entity_id
_entity_poly.type
_entity_poly.pdbx_seq_one_letter_code
_entity_poly.pdbx_strand_id
1 'polypeptide(L)'
;MIEVMRVWLVVAKKFPATEFRADNANLSPFLQRLTRAHANCVEGFPIFGGLLIIALITDQTWITDPLSSLFLAARIGQSLAHLISLSIVAVNFRFMFFTVQLAIGLYWAAKLLLVFWQ
;
A
#
# COMPACT_ATOMS: atom_id res chain seq x y z
N MET A 1 -2.93 12.12 1.79
CA MET A 1 -2.10 12.14 0.55
C MET A 1 -2.93 12.53 -0.68
N ILE A 2 -4.07 11.87 -0.97
CA ILE A 2 -4.95 12.27 -2.09
C ILE A 2 -5.53 13.67 -1.93
N GLU A 3 -5.89 14.08 -0.71
CA GLU A 3 -6.34 15.45 -0.45
C GLU A 3 -5.24 16.50 -0.74
N VAL A 4 -3.97 16.18 -0.46
CA VAL A 4 -2.84 17.06 -0.79
C VAL A 4 -2.68 17.21 -2.30
N MET A 5 -2.84 16.12 -3.05
CA MET A 5 -2.85 16.16 -4.52
C MET A 5 -4.01 17.00 -5.05
N ARG A 6 -5.23 16.83 -4.50
CA ARG A 6 -6.41 17.61 -4.89
C ARG A 6 -6.22 19.11 -4.62
N VAL A 7 -5.76 19.45 -3.42
CA VAL A 7 -5.43 20.82 -3.03
C VAL A 7 -4.38 21.41 -3.98
N TRP A 8 -3.30 20.66 -4.27
CA TRP A 8 -2.27 21.13 -5.20
C TRP A 8 -2.80 21.37 -6.62
N LEU A 9 -3.66 20.49 -7.14
CA LEU A 9 -4.27 20.65 -8.48
C LEU A 9 -5.15 21.90 -8.57
N VAL A 10 -5.89 22.19 -7.50
CA VAL A 10 -6.74 23.40 -7.39
C VAL A 10 -5.88 24.66 -7.28
N VAL A 11 -4.89 24.66 -6.38
CA VAL A 11 -3.98 25.80 -6.18
C VAL A 11 -3.17 26.10 -7.44
N ALA A 12 -2.71 25.05 -8.15
CA ALA A 12 -2.01 25.18 -9.42
C ALA A 12 -2.93 25.57 -10.60
N LYS A 13 -4.24 25.79 -10.36
CA LYS A 13 -5.28 26.07 -11.37
C LYS A 13 -5.34 25.04 -12.50
N LYS A 14 -4.88 23.81 -12.23
CA LYS A 14 -4.89 22.71 -13.19
C LYS A 14 -6.20 21.94 -13.20
N PHE A 15 -7.00 22.06 -12.13
CA PHE A 15 -8.28 21.37 -12.02
C PHE A 15 -9.27 22.14 -11.12
N PRO A 16 -10.54 22.31 -11.52
CA PRO A 16 -11.53 22.99 -10.68
C PRO A 16 -11.88 22.16 -9.44
N ALA A 17 -12.04 22.81 -8.29
CA ALA A 17 -12.36 22.13 -7.03
C ALA A 17 -13.73 21.42 -7.03
N THR A 18 -14.70 21.95 -7.78
CA THR A 18 -16.06 21.41 -7.91
C THR A 18 -16.14 20.18 -8.81
N GLU A 19 -15.11 19.90 -9.59
CA GLU A 19 -15.15 18.85 -10.58
C GLU A 19 -14.63 17.51 -10.06
N PHE A 20 -14.00 17.40 -8.90
CA PHE A 20 -13.50 16.09 -8.43
C PHE A 20 -14.64 15.07 -8.27
N ARG A 21 -14.67 14.07 -9.17
CA ARG A 21 -15.64 12.97 -9.11
C ARG A 21 -15.19 11.91 -8.11
N ALA A 22 -16.15 11.19 -7.52
CA ALA A 22 -15.86 10.13 -6.56
C ALA A 22 -15.06 8.96 -7.18
N ASP A 23 -15.28 8.69 -8.47
CA ASP A 23 -14.57 7.68 -9.26
C ASP A 23 -13.22 8.16 -9.82
N ASN A 24 -12.90 9.46 -9.68
CA ASN A 24 -11.75 10.12 -10.27
C ASN A 24 -11.66 9.98 -11.81
N ALA A 25 -12.75 9.66 -12.50
CA ALA A 25 -12.75 9.36 -13.94
C ALA A 25 -12.32 10.56 -14.81
N ASN A 26 -12.45 11.77 -14.27
CA ASN A 26 -12.07 13.01 -14.92
C ASN A 26 -10.64 13.47 -14.61
N LEU A 27 -9.87 12.72 -13.83
CA LEU A 27 -8.43 12.96 -13.66
C LEU A 27 -7.63 12.36 -14.81
N SER A 28 -6.40 12.83 -15.00
CA SER A 28 -5.49 12.23 -15.98
C SER A 28 -5.25 10.73 -15.67
N PRO A 29 -4.97 9.89 -16.68
CA PRO A 29 -4.74 8.46 -16.47
C PRO A 29 -3.66 8.15 -15.42
N PHE A 30 -2.65 9.01 -15.30
CA PHE A 30 -1.62 8.89 -14.27
C PHE A 30 -2.17 9.13 -12.86
N LEU A 31 -2.95 10.20 -12.66
CA LEU A 31 -3.54 10.54 -11.36
C LEU A 31 -4.58 9.50 -10.91
N GLN A 32 -5.31 8.91 -11.86
CA GLN A 32 -6.19 7.77 -11.58
C GLN A 32 -5.40 6.57 -11.04
N ARG A 33 -4.26 6.22 -11.69
CA ARG A 33 -3.36 5.15 -11.22
C ARG A 33 -2.73 5.47 -9.88
N LEU A 34 -2.37 6.72 -9.62
CA LEU A 34 -1.86 7.15 -8.31
C LEU A 34 -2.91 6.99 -7.21
N THR A 35 -4.16 7.37 -7.50
CA THR A 35 -5.26 7.21 -6.54
C THR A 35 -5.54 5.74 -6.24
N ARG A 36 -5.50 4.87 -7.27
CA ARG A 36 -5.64 3.42 -7.12
C ARG A 36 -4.47 2.77 -6.39
N ALA A 37 -3.23 3.19 -6.66
CA ALA A 37 -2.06 2.71 -5.94
C ALA A 37 -2.11 3.11 -4.45
N HIS A 38 -2.58 4.32 -4.15
CA HIS A 38 -2.80 4.77 -2.77
C HIS A 38 -3.89 3.95 -2.06
N ALA A 39 -5.05 3.76 -2.72
CA ALA A 39 -6.13 2.95 -2.18
C ALA A 39 -5.66 1.53 -1.85
N ASN A 40 -4.85 0.91 -2.72
CA ASN A 40 -4.28 -0.41 -2.47
C ASN A 40 -3.38 -0.45 -1.21
N CYS A 41 -2.60 0.60 -0.96
CA CYS A 41 -1.81 0.70 0.27
C CYS A 41 -2.70 0.79 1.51
N VAL A 42 -3.76 1.62 1.45
CA VAL A 42 -4.72 1.82 2.55
C VAL A 42 -5.51 0.55 2.84
N GLU A 43 -5.99 -0.15 1.81
CA GLU A 43 -6.71 -1.43 1.93
C GLU A 43 -5.85 -2.51 2.60
N GLY A 44 -4.54 -2.53 2.32
CA GLY A 44 -3.61 -3.47 2.95
C GLY A 44 -3.21 -3.08 4.38
N PHE A 45 -3.39 -1.82 4.79
CA PHE A 45 -2.91 -1.34 6.09
C PHE A 45 -3.55 -2.05 7.29
N PRO A 46 -4.87 -2.30 7.36
CA PRO A 46 -5.47 -3.03 8.47
C PRO A 46 -4.84 -4.40 8.74
N ILE A 47 -4.42 -5.11 7.68
CA ILE A 47 -3.80 -6.44 7.81
C ILE A 47 -2.36 -6.30 8.29
N PHE A 48 -1.50 -5.66 7.49
CA PHE A 48 -0.06 -5.66 7.77
C PHE A 48 0.34 -4.63 8.83
N GLY A 49 -0.28 -3.45 8.80
CA GLY A 49 -0.14 -2.44 9.84
C GLY A 49 -0.70 -2.94 11.17
N GLY A 50 -1.81 -3.67 11.15
CA GLY A 50 -2.35 -4.34 12.35
C GLY A 50 -1.36 -5.29 12.99
N LEU A 51 -0.73 -6.18 12.21
CA LEU A 51 0.31 -7.10 12.70
C LEU A 51 1.53 -6.36 13.28
N LEU A 52 1.98 -5.29 12.63
CA LEU A 52 3.10 -4.48 13.12
C LEU A 52 2.74 -3.75 14.43
N ILE A 53 1.53 -3.20 14.52
CA ILE A 53 1.02 -2.55 15.75
C ILE A 53 0.93 -3.57 16.88
N ILE A 54 0.40 -4.77 16.62
CA ILE A 54 0.34 -5.86 17.61
C ILE A 54 1.75 -6.17 18.10
N ALA A 55 2.70 -6.39 17.19
CA ALA A 55 4.09 -6.66 17.57
C ALA A 55 4.72 -5.53 18.40
N LEU A 56 4.40 -4.26 18.09
CA LEU A 56 4.87 -3.10 18.85
C LEU A 56 4.27 -3.05 20.26
N ILE A 57 2.95 -3.20 20.41
CA ILE A 57 2.30 -3.08 21.73
C ILE A 57 2.54 -4.29 22.64
N THR A 58 2.96 -5.42 22.08
CA THR A 58 3.31 -6.62 22.86
C THR A 58 4.81 -6.84 23.01
N ASP A 59 5.65 -5.86 22.63
CA ASP A 59 7.12 -5.94 22.65
C ASP A 59 7.70 -7.17 21.90
N GLN A 60 7.03 -7.59 20.83
CA GLN A 60 7.43 -8.73 19.96
C GLN A 60 8.00 -8.27 18.61
N THR A 61 8.57 -7.05 18.53
CA THR A 61 9.07 -6.47 17.27
C THR A 61 10.20 -7.30 16.66
N TRP A 62 10.93 -8.09 17.44
CA TRP A 62 11.96 -9.00 16.95
C TRP A 62 11.46 -10.02 15.91
N ILE A 63 10.15 -10.31 15.89
CA ILE A 63 9.49 -11.14 14.86
C ILE A 63 9.35 -10.38 13.54
N THR A 64 9.08 -9.07 13.62
CA THR A 64 8.76 -8.23 12.46
C THR A 64 9.96 -7.53 11.86
N ASP A 65 10.92 -7.11 12.69
CA ASP A 65 12.05 -6.27 12.31
C ASP A 65 12.90 -6.85 11.17
N PRO A 66 13.25 -8.16 11.15
CA PRO A 66 14.11 -8.71 10.10
C PRO A 66 13.50 -8.65 8.69
N LEU A 67 12.16 -8.73 8.59
CA LEU A 67 11.44 -8.76 7.32
C LEU A 67 10.80 -7.41 6.95
N SER A 68 10.80 -6.45 7.88
CA SER A 68 10.17 -5.14 7.72
C SER A 68 10.69 -4.35 6.50
N SER A 69 12.01 -4.30 6.31
CA SER A 69 12.65 -3.63 5.17
C SER A 69 12.29 -4.27 3.84
N LEU A 70 12.25 -5.61 3.79
CA LEU A 70 11.85 -6.35 2.59
C LEU A 70 10.37 -6.12 2.28
N PHE A 71 9.51 -6.13 3.30
CA PHE A 71 8.10 -5.82 3.17
C PHE A 71 7.88 -4.40 2.61
N LEU A 72 8.60 -3.42 3.14
CA LEU A 72 8.54 -2.03 2.67
C LEU A 72 9.01 -1.90 1.21
N ALA A 73 10.11 -2.57 0.85
CA ALA A 73 10.58 -2.60 -0.53
C ALA A 73 9.54 -3.21 -1.49
N ALA A 74 8.88 -4.30 -1.07
CA ALA A 74 7.81 -4.92 -1.86
C ALA A 74 6.60 -3.98 -2.04
N ARG A 75 6.22 -3.23 -1.00
CA ARG A 75 5.16 -2.20 -1.07
C ARG A 75 5.49 -1.12 -2.09
N ILE A 76 6.69 -0.57 -2.01
CA ILE A 76 7.16 0.48 -2.93
C ILE A 76 7.19 -0.07 -4.37
N GLY A 77 7.78 -1.25 -4.57
CA GLY A 77 7.85 -1.91 -5.89
C GLY A 77 6.46 -2.14 -6.50
N GLN A 78 5.50 -2.59 -5.70
CA GLN A 78 4.11 -2.79 -6.14
C GLN A 78 3.45 -1.47 -6.57
N SER A 79 3.57 -0.41 -5.77
CA SER A 79 3.00 0.91 -6.10
C SER A 79 3.64 1.49 -7.35
N LEU A 80 4.96 1.38 -7.52
CA LEU A 80 5.66 1.85 -8.72
C LEU A 80 5.21 1.08 -9.97
N ALA A 81 5.13 -0.26 -9.90
CA ALA A 81 4.64 -1.08 -11.00
C ALA A 81 3.20 -0.70 -11.39
N HIS A 82 2.35 -0.36 -10.41
CA HIS A 82 0.99 0.14 -10.65
C HIS A 82 0.97 1.49 -11.37
N LEU A 83 1.85 2.40 -10.97
CA LEU A 83 1.92 3.75 -11.53
C LEU A 83 2.41 3.76 -12.97
N ILE A 84 3.41 2.93 -13.27
CA ILE A 84 4.10 2.90 -14.55
C ILE A 84 3.19 2.34 -15.65
N SER A 85 2.52 1.21 -15.43
CA SER A 85 1.80 0.52 -16.50
C SER A 85 0.65 -0.37 -16.01
N LEU A 86 -0.33 -0.57 -16.89
CA LEU A 86 -1.43 -1.53 -16.72
C LEU A 86 -1.27 -2.77 -17.61
N SER A 87 -0.11 -2.93 -18.26
CA SER A 87 0.19 -4.11 -19.08
C SER A 87 0.17 -5.39 -18.26
N ILE A 88 -0.01 -6.53 -18.93
CA ILE A 88 0.02 -7.87 -18.31
C ILE A 88 1.31 -8.08 -17.52
N VAL A 89 2.45 -7.63 -18.06
CA VAL A 89 3.75 -7.71 -17.37
C VAL A 89 3.74 -6.92 -16.05
N ALA A 90 3.21 -5.69 -16.06
CA ALA A 90 3.10 -4.87 -14.85
C ALA A 90 2.09 -5.43 -13.84
N VAL A 91 1.01 -6.06 -14.29
CA VAL A 91 0.08 -6.82 -13.44
C VAL A 91 0.81 -7.97 -12.74
N ASN A 92 1.60 -8.76 -13.48
CA ASN A 92 2.35 -9.89 -12.92
C ASN A 92 3.40 -9.43 -11.90
N PHE A 93 4.12 -8.34 -12.16
CA PHE A 93 5.05 -7.77 -11.18
C PHE A 93 4.33 -7.33 -9.89
N ARG A 94 3.17 -6.66 -10.01
CA ARG A 94 2.37 -6.29 -8.83
C ARG A 94 1.95 -7.52 -8.03
N PHE A 95 1.50 -8.56 -8.73
CA PHE A 95 1.12 -9.82 -8.08
C PHE A 95 2.31 -10.46 -7.37
N MET A 96 3.49 -10.50 -7.99
CA MET A 96 4.72 -11.00 -7.37
C MET A 96 5.06 -10.24 -6.08
N PHE A 97 5.07 -8.91 -6.10
CA PHE A 97 5.30 -8.10 -4.90
C PHE A 97 4.24 -8.32 -3.83
N PHE A 98 2.97 -8.46 -4.22
CA PHE A 98 1.89 -8.76 -3.29
C PHE A 98 2.03 -10.14 -2.65
N THR A 99 2.47 -11.15 -3.40
CA THR A 99 2.76 -12.50 -2.87
C THR A 99 3.88 -12.48 -1.84
N VAL A 100 4.95 -11.70 -2.06
CA VAL A 100 6.02 -11.52 -1.06
C VAL A 100 5.45 -10.92 0.23
N GLN A 101 4.58 -9.91 0.12
CA GLN A 101 3.95 -9.30 1.28
C GLN A 101 3.04 -10.29 2.03
N LEU A 102 2.23 -11.07 1.30
CA LEU A 102 1.39 -12.11 1.88
C LEU A 102 2.21 -13.16 2.63
N ALA A 103 3.30 -13.64 2.04
CA ALA A 103 4.18 -14.61 2.70
C ALA A 103 4.77 -14.04 4.01
N ILE A 104 5.23 -12.80 4.00
CA ILE A 104 5.74 -12.11 5.20
C ILE A 104 4.62 -11.94 6.25
N GLY A 105 3.44 -11.51 5.84
CA GLY A 105 2.29 -11.33 6.75
C GLY A 105 1.83 -12.64 7.38
N LEU A 106 1.78 -13.73 6.63
CA LEU A 106 1.47 -15.07 7.15
C LEU A 106 2.54 -15.54 8.15
N TYR A 107 3.81 -15.31 7.85
CA TYR A 107 4.91 -15.61 8.77
C TYR A 107 4.77 -14.83 10.09
N TRP A 108 4.53 -13.51 10.03
CA TRP A 108 4.32 -12.69 11.22
C TRP A 108 3.10 -13.14 12.03
N ALA A 109 1.97 -13.37 11.36
CA ALA A 109 0.75 -13.83 12.02
C ALA A 109 0.97 -15.17 12.74
N ALA A 110 1.58 -16.15 12.07
CA ALA A 110 1.87 -17.45 12.66
C ALA A 110 2.82 -17.35 13.87
N LYS A 111 3.90 -16.56 13.76
CA LYS A 111 4.86 -16.36 14.85
C LYS A 111 4.24 -15.65 16.05
N LEU A 112 3.49 -14.57 15.83
CA LEU A 112 2.81 -13.85 16.90
C LEU A 112 1.78 -14.74 17.61
N LEU A 113 0.98 -15.50 16.85
CA LEU A 113 0.02 -16.46 17.43
C LEU A 113 0.71 -17.53 18.28
N LEU A 114 1.83 -18.08 17.81
CA LEU A 114 2.59 -19.08 18.56
C LEU A 114 3.16 -18.51 19.87
N VAL A 115 3.63 -17.26 19.87
CA VAL A 115 4.13 -16.60 21.08
C VAL A 115 3.01 -16.34 22.09
N PHE A 116 1.82 -15.96 21.66
CA PHE A 116 0.69 -15.71 22.56
C PHE A 116 0.03 -16.99 23.11
N TRP A 117 0.32 -18.15 22.52
CA TRP A 117 -0.17 -19.45 23.00
C TRP A 117 0.79 -20.12 23.99
N GLN A 118 1.94 -19.51 24.28
CA GLN A 118 2.90 -19.96 25.30
C GLN A 118 2.65 -19.25 26.62
#